data_AF-A0A0X3BP38-F1
#
_entry.id   AF-A0A0X3BP38-F1
#
_cell.length_a   1.000
_cell.length_b   1.000
_cell.length_c   1.000
_cell.angle_alpha   90.00
_cell.angle_beta   90.00
_cell.angle_gamma   90.00
#
_symmetry.space_group_name_H-M   'P 1'
#
loop_
_entity.id
_entity.type
_entity.pdbx_description
1 polymer ?
#
loop_
_entity_poly.entity_id
_entity_poly.type
_entity_poly.pdbx_seq_one_letter_code
_entity_poly.pdbx_strand_id
1 'polypeptide(L)'
;MAKSMQPYRCGVCGYIYEPGRGEPGQKIPPGTAFEELPADYTCPVCGAGPRSFLLLAGRTGRYLCVACGYIYDPERGEPKRGIPPGTAFRDLPESYICPVCGVYAKVGKQAFIAID
;
A
#
# COMPACT_ATOMS: atom_id res chain seq x y z
N MET A 1 -0.67 20.99 -8.61
CA MET A 1 -0.79 19.53 -8.45
C MET A 1 -0.41 19.19 -7.03
N ALA A 2 -1.25 18.50 -6.25
CA ALA A 2 -0.89 18.09 -4.89
C ALA A 2 0.18 16.99 -4.96
N LYS A 3 1.20 17.05 -4.10
CA LYS A 3 2.27 16.04 -4.01
C LYS A 3 1.65 14.68 -3.62
N SER A 4 2.03 13.61 -4.34
CA SER A 4 1.56 12.26 -4.05
C SER A 4 2.24 11.73 -2.79
N MET A 5 1.51 11.68 -1.68
CA MET A 5 2.02 11.18 -0.39
C MET A 5 1.81 9.67 -0.22
N GLN A 6 1.72 8.95 -1.34
CA GLN A 6 1.39 7.54 -1.37
C GLN A 6 2.63 6.67 -1.12
N PRO A 7 2.48 5.53 -0.44
CA PRO A 7 3.60 4.64 -0.22
C PRO A 7 3.99 3.89 -1.51
N TYR A 8 5.27 3.54 -1.61
CA TYR A 8 5.83 2.78 -2.72
C TYR A 8 6.47 1.50 -2.19
N ARG A 9 6.24 0.37 -2.86
CA ARG A 9 6.85 -0.91 -2.52
C ARG A 9 7.96 -1.23 -3.49
N CYS A 10 9.14 -1.53 -2.97
CA CYS A 10 10.21 -2.16 -3.72
C CYS A 10 9.71 -3.50 -4.24
N GLY A 11 9.62 -3.66 -5.55
CA GLY A 11 9.22 -4.91 -6.21
C GLY A 11 10.22 -6.06 -6.04
N VAL A 12 11.45 -5.77 -5.60
CA VAL A 12 12.50 -6.78 -5.39
C VAL A 12 12.38 -7.43 -4.01
N CYS A 13 12.40 -6.63 -2.94
CA CYS A 13 12.43 -7.14 -1.56
C CYS A 13 11.15 -6.86 -0.76
N GLY A 14 10.24 -6.06 -1.30
CA GLY A 14 8.99 -5.70 -0.63
C GLY A 14 9.08 -4.56 0.38
N TYR A 15 10.25 -3.95 0.59
CA TYR A 15 10.39 -2.74 1.43
C TYR A 15 9.41 -1.65 0.99
N ILE A 16 8.77 -0.99 1.95
CA ILE A 16 7.78 0.06 1.71
C ILE A 16 8.39 1.41 2.08
N TYR A 17 8.53 2.30 1.09
CA TYR A 17 8.81 3.71 1.31
C TYR A 17 7.50 4.43 1.64
N GLU A 18 7.43 5.03 2.82
CA GLU A 18 6.30 5.84 3.26
C GLU A 18 6.74 7.32 3.29
N PRO A 19 6.22 8.18 2.40
CA PRO A 19 6.58 9.60 2.38
C PRO A 19 6.41 10.29 3.74
N GLY A 20 5.36 9.96 4.50
CA GLY A 20 5.12 10.51 5.83
C GLY A 20 6.20 10.17 6.86
N ARG A 21 6.95 9.09 6.66
CA ARG A 21 8.09 8.69 7.49
C ARG A 21 9.43 9.18 6.93
N GLY A 22 9.54 9.26 5.60
CA GLY A 22 10.82 9.45 4.92
C GLY A 22 11.75 8.24 5.09
N GLU A 23 13.05 8.46 4.95
CA GLU A 23 14.10 7.45 5.17
C GLU A 23 15.28 8.10 5.92
N PRO A 24 15.20 8.21 7.26
CA PRO A 24 16.22 8.87 8.08
C PRO A 24 17.62 8.27 7.92
N GLY A 25 17.73 6.95 7.66
CA GLY A 25 19.02 6.28 7.45
C GLY A 25 19.77 6.78 6.22
N GLN A 26 19.05 7.35 5.25
CA GLN A 26 19.60 7.97 4.03
C GLN A 26 19.36 9.48 4.00
N LYS A 27 19.06 10.10 5.15
CA LYS A 27 18.82 11.54 5.30
C LYS A 27 17.64 12.06 4.46
N ILE A 28 16.63 11.23 4.22
CA ILE A 28 15.38 11.63 3.59
C ILE A 28 14.38 12.01 4.69
N PRO A 29 13.97 13.29 4.79
CA PRO A 29 13.08 13.71 5.86
C PRO A 29 11.63 13.22 5.65
N PRO A 30 10.85 13.10 6.73
CA PRO A 30 9.40 12.96 6.67
C PRO A 30 8.75 13.99 5.73
N GLY A 31 7.73 13.57 4.99
CA GLY A 31 7.01 14.38 4.01
C GLY A 31 7.66 14.46 2.63
N THR A 32 8.78 13.77 2.39
CA THR A 32 9.42 13.73 1.06
C THR A 32 8.63 12.80 0.14
N ALA A 33 8.03 13.33 -0.92
CA ALA A 33 7.34 12.51 -1.91
C ALA A 33 8.34 11.60 -2.66
N PHE A 34 7.89 10.46 -3.19
CA PHE A 34 8.78 9.54 -3.88
C PHE A 34 9.44 10.18 -5.11
N GLU A 35 8.72 11.07 -5.79
CA GLU A 35 9.19 11.82 -6.95
C GLU A 35 10.24 12.89 -6.60
N GLU A 36 10.39 13.21 -5.32
CA GLU A 36 11.39 14.15 -4.79
C GLU A 36 12.63 13.45 -4.21
N LEU A 37 12.65 12.12 -4.24
CA LEU A 37 13.82 11.37 -3.78
C LEU A 37 15.06 11.72 -4.62
N PRO A 38 16.25 11.76 -4.00
CA PRO A 38 17.51 11.94 -4.71
C PRO A 38 17.69 10.91 -5.83
N ALA A 39 18.39 11.32 -6.89
CA ALA A 39 18.62 10.46 -8.06
C ALA A 39 19.43 9.19 -7.73
N ASP A 40 20.22 9.24 -6.65
CA ASP A 40 21.03 8.16 -6.11
C ASP A 40 20.33 7.36 -5.00
N TYR A 41 19.06 7.65 -4.70
CA TYR A 41 18.30 6.88 -3.73
C TYR A 41 18.27 5.40 -4.10
N THR A 42 18.55 4.55 -3.12
CA THR A 42 18.46 3.09 -3.26
C THR A 42 17.61 2.52 -2.15
N CYS A 43 16.97 1.38 -2.42
CA CYS A 43 16.24 0.65 -1.39
C CYS A 43 17.20 0.31 -0.23
N PRO A 44 16.91 0.71 1.02
CA PRO A 44 17.80 0.46 2.16
C PRO A 44 17.97 -1.01 2.50
N VAL A 45 17.09 -1.89 1.97
CA VAL A 45 17.12 -3.33 2.23
C VAL A 45 17.91 -4.09 1.18
N CYS A 46 17.83 -3.71 -0.10
CA CYS A 46 18.40 -4.50 -1.20
C CYS A 46 19.24 -3.71 -2.21
N GLY A 47 19.38 -2.39 -2.05
CA GLY A 47 20.13 -1.54 -2.97
C GLY A 47 19.48 -1.29 -4.32
N ALA A 48 18.28 -1.85 -4.58
CA ALA A 48 17.57 -1.62 -5.84
C ALA A 48 17.24 -0.12 -6.03
N GLY A 49 17.49 0.39 -7.23
CA GLY A 49 17.20 1.79 -7.56
C GLY A 49 15.71 2.11 -7.65
N PRO A 50 15.34 3.41 -7.79
CA PRO A 50 13.96 3.88 -7.67
C PRO A 50 13.00 3.28 -8.71
N ARG A 51 13.52 2.88 -9.87
CA ARG A 51 12.74 2.21 -10.93
C ARG A 51 12.17 0.85 -10.52
N SER A 52 12.70 0.25 -9.45
CA SER A 52 12.19 -1.02 -8.92
C SER A 52 11.05 -0.83 -7.93
N PHE A 53 10.66 0.42 -7.63
CA PHE A 53 9.54 0.71 -6.75
C PHE A 53 8.26 0.87 -7.55
N LEU A 54 7.22 0.20 -7.05
CA LEU A 54 5.88 0.27 -7.58
C LEU A 54 5.04 1.07 -6.60
N LEU A 55 4.29 2.04 -7.11
CA LEU A 55 3.32 2.79 -6.32
C LEU A 55 2.32 1.78 -5.72
N LEU A 56 2.22 1.71 -4.39
CA LEU A 56 1.26 0.82 -3.74
C LEU A 56 -0.19 1.29 -3.91
N ALA A 57 -0.37 2.52 -4.35
CA ALA A 57 -1.64 3.10 -4.74
C ALA A 57 -1.68 3.32 -6.26
N GLY A 58 -1.58 2.24 -7.05
CA GLY A 58 -2.03 2.25 -8.43
C GLY A 58 -3.51 2.64 -8.51
N ARG A 59 -3.95 3.19 -9.64
CA ARG A 59 -5.04 4.17 -9.83
C ARG A 59 -6.44 3.91 -9.24
N THR A 60 -6.69 2.77 -8.59
CA THR A 60 -7.95 2.52 -7.84
C THR A 60 -7.75 1.78 -6.52
N GLY A 61 -6.53 1.35 -6.18
CA GLY A 61 -6.21 0.71 -4.90
C GLY A 61 -7.09 -0.50 -4.57
N ARG A 62 -7.53 -1.27 -5.59
CA ARG A 62 -8.42 -2.42 -5.41
C ARG A 62 -7.65 -3.66 -5.01
N TYR A 63 -8.27 -4.47 -4.15
CA TYR A 63 -7.63 -5.64 -3.55
C TYR A 63 -8.51 -6.88 -3.70
N LEU A 64 -7.94 -7.93 -4.28
CA LEU A 64 -8.60 -9.21 -4.51
C LEU A 64 -8.30 -10.17 -3.36
N CYS A 65 -9.34 -10.68 -2.72
CA CYS A 65 -9.22 -11.83 -1.83
C CYS A 65 -8.88 -13.08 -2.65
N VAL A 66 -7.70 -13.65 -2.43
CA VAL A 66 -7.21 -14.81 -3.21
C VAL A 66 -8.00 -16.09 -2.96
N ALA A 67 -8.80 -16.14 -1.89
CA ALA A 67 -9.60 -17.31 -1.55
C ALA A 67 -10.92 -17.40 -2.31
N CYS A 68 -11.59 -16.26 -2.53
CA CYS A 68 -12.96 -16.25 -3.04
C CYS A 68 -13.20 -15.25 -4.18
N GLY A 69 -12.20 -14.44 -4.53
CA GLY A 69 -12.32 -13.44 -5.58
C GLY A 69 -13.08 -12.17 -5.21
N TYR A 70 -13.45 -11.98 -3.93
CA TYR A 70 -14.01 -10.71 -3.47
C TYR A 70 -13.01 -9.57 -3.73
N ILE A 71 -13.48 -8.46 -4.31
CA ILE A 71 -12.68 -7.25 -4.55
C ILE A 71 -13.09 -6.18 -3.55
N TYR A 72 -12.16 -5.77 -2.70
CA TYR A 72 -12.27 -4.53 -1.95
C TYR A 72 -11.97 -3.36 -2.89
N ASP A 73 -12.90 -2.41 -2.94
CA ASP A 73 -12.80 -1.20 -3.73
C ASP A 73 -12.82 0.01 -2.80
N PRO A 74 -11.69 0.73 -2.64
CA PRO A 74 -11.61 1.94 -1.82
C PRO A 74 -12.66 2.99 -2.19
N GLU A 75 -12.99 3.16 -3.47
CA GLU A 75 -13.99 4.16 -3.88
C GLU A 75 -15.38 3.83 -3.34
N ARG A 76 -15.65 2.55 -3.09
CA ARG A 76 -16.92 2.07 -2.53
C ARG A 76 -16.87 1.92 -1.01
N GLY A 77 -15.75 1.51 -0.45
CA GLY A 77 -15.62 1.11 0.95
C GLY A 77 -16.57 -0.05 1.32
N GLU A 78 -16.87 -0.19 2.62
CA GLU A 78 -17.92 -1.08 3.15
C GLU A 78 -18.78 -0.37 4.22
N PRO A 79 -19.67 0.57 3.83
CA PRO A 79 -20.37 1.43 4.79
C PRO A 79 -21.19 0.68 5.83
N LYS A 80 -21.80 -0.46 5.44
CA LYS A 80 -22.56 -1.33 6.36
C LYS A 80 -21.71 -1.94 7.48
N ARG A 81 -20.39 -1.93 7.32
CA ARG A 81 -19.39 -2.47 8.25
C ARG A 81 -18.53 -1.36 8.85
N GLY A 82 -18.93 -0.10 8.70
CA GLY A 82 -18.23 1.06 9.25
C GLY A 82 -16.98 1.50 8.49
N ILE A 83 -16.77 1.01 7.27
CA ILE A 83 -15.66 1.41 6.41
C ILE A 83 -16.21 2.39 5.36
N PRO A 84 -15.98 3.71 5.47
CA PRO A 84 -16.54 4.68 4.55
C PRO A 84 -15.92 4.58 3.14
N PRO A 85 -16.63 5.06 2.10
CA PRO A 85 -16.04 5.28 0.77
C PRO A 85 -14.80 6.17 0.86
N GLY A 86 -13.79 5.88 0.04
CA GLY A 86 -12.48 6.52 0.05
C GLY A 86 -11.48 5.91 1.05
N THR A 87 -11.86 4.92 1.85
CA THR A 87 -10.92 4.25 2.77
C THR A 87 -9.94 3.39 1.98
N ALA A 88 -8.65 3.73 1.99
CA ALA A 88 -7.65 2.90 1.31
C ALA A 88 -7.50 1.55 2.03
N PHE A 89 -7.14 0.50 1.28
CA PHE A 89 -6.95 -0.83 1.86
C PHE A 89 -5.90 -0.86 2.98
N ARG A 90 -4.86 -0.02 2.88
CA ARG A 90 -3.83 0.14 3.93
C ARG A 90 -4.41 0.69 5.24
N ASP A 91 -5.42 1.55 5.13
CA ASP A 91 -6.08 2.21 6.26
C ASP A 91 -7.19 1.35 6.89
N LEU A 92 -7.51 0.19 6.29
CA LEU A 92 -8.39 -0.79 6.91
C LEU A 92 -7.79 -1.29 8.24
N PRO A 93 -8.62 -1.64 9.24
CA PRO A 93 -8.15 -2.23 10.48
C PRO A 93 -7.25 -3.44 10.25
N GLU A 94 -6.26 -3.68 11.13
CA GLU A 94 -5.44 -4.91 11.05
C GLU A 94 -6.28 -6.19 11.20
N SER A 95 -7.40 -6.09 11.91
CA SER A 95 -8.39 -7.15 12.08
C SER A 95 -9.31 -7.35 10.87
N TYR A 96 -9.13 -6.60 9.78
CA TYR A 96 -9.96 -6.74 8.59
C TYR A 96 -9.81 -8.14 7.98
N ILE A 97 -10.96 -8.79 7.82
CA ILE A 97 -11.11 -10.11 7.20
C ILE A 97 -12.06 -9.99 6.02
N CYS A 98 -11.91 -10.88 5.03
CA CYS A 98 -12.80 -10.90 3.87
C CYS A 98 -14.26 -11.01 4.32
N PRO A 99 -15.13 -10.05 3.95
CA PRO A 99 -16.52 -10.02 4.39
C PRO A 99 -17.37 -11.13 3.74
N VAL A 100 -16.86 -11.74 2.68
CA VAL A 100 -17.58 -12.79 1.93
C VAL A 100 -17.27 -14.17 2.49
N CYS A 101 -15.99 -14.54 2.62
CA CYS A 101 -15.62 -15.92 2.94
C CYS A 101 -15.02 -16.11 4.33
N GLY A 102 -14.40 -15.09 4.94
CA GLY A 102 -13.66 -15.24 6.20
C GLY A 102 -12.50 -16.24 6.19
N VAL A 103 -12.23 -16.90 5.06
CA VAL A 103 -11.12 -17.84 4.90
C VAL A 103 -9.81 -17.07 5.12
N TYR A 104 -8.88 -17.68 5.85
CA TYR A 104 -7.65 -17.04 6.29
C TYR A 104 -7.85 -15.85 7.24
N ALA A 105 -8.90 -15.86 8.08
CA ALA A 105 -9.08 -14.84 9.13
C ALA A 105 -7.84 -14.62 10.01
N LYS A 106 -7.03 -15.67 10.25
CA LYS A 106 -5.74 -15.57 10.98
C LYS A 106 -4.65 -14.80 10.23
N VAL A 107 -4.75 -14.70 8.90
CA VAL A 107 -3.81 -14.02 8.00
C VAL A 107 -4.34 -12.61 7.64
N GLY A 108 -5.66 -12.41 7.68
CA GLY A 108 -6.30 -11.10 7.58
C GLY A 108 -6.03 -10.41 6.24
N LYS A 109 -5.63 -9.12 6.30
CA LYS A 109 -5.31 -8.29 5.13
C LYS A 109 -4.26 -8.91 4.19
N GLN A 110 -3.39 -9.79 4.68
CA GLN A 110 -2.37 -10.45 3.85
C GLN A 110 -2.96 -11.48 2.86
N ALA A 111 -4.22 -11.90 3.03
CA ALA A 111 -4.93 -12.75 2.08
C ALA A 111 -5.45 -11.99 0.83
N PHE A 112 -5.11 -10.70 0.72
CA PHE A 112 -5.50 -9.86 -0.39
C PHE A 112 -4.28 -9.43 -1.20
N ILE A 113 -4.44 -9.45 -2.52
CA ILE A 113 -3.43 -8.95 -3.45
C ILE A 113 -3.95 -7.70 -4.15
N ALA A 114 -3.08 -6.70 -4.32
CA ALA A 114 -3.40 -5.55 -5.15
C ALA A 114 -3.56 -6.01 -6.60
N ILE A 115 -4.60 -5.51 -7.28
CA ILE A 115 -4.89 -5.87 -8.67
C ILE A 115 -4.80 -4.70 -9.65
N ASP A 116 -4.49 -3.48 -9.17
CA ASP A 116 -4.34 -2.26 -9.98
C ASP A 116 -3.31 -1.27 -9.41
#